data_AF-A0A2S1P7H0-F1
#
_entry.id   AF-A0A2S1P7H0-F1
#
_cell.length_a   1.000
_cell.length_b   1.000
_cell.length_c   1.000
_cell.angle_alpha   90.00
_cell.angle_beta   90.00
_cell.angle_gamma   90.00
#
_symmetry.space_group_name_H-M   'P 1'
#
loop_
_entity.id
_entity.type
_entity.pdbx_description
1 polymer ?
#
loop_
_entity_poly.entity_id
_entity_poly.type
_entity_poly.pdbx_seq_one_letter_code
_entity_poly.pdbx_strand_id
1 'polypeptide(L)'
;IVNRLLVPYMLEAVRLHERGHGSKEDIDVAMKLGAGYPMGPFELLDYVGLDTSKFIIDGWHEKDPDNPLFAPSPLLNKLVAEGKLGKKTGEGFYKHK
;
A
#
# COMPACT_ATOMS: atom_id res chain seq x y z
N ILE A 1 10.45 -14.32 0.26
CA ILE A 1 11.38 -13.23 0.63
C ILE A 1 10.86 -11.88 0.17
N VAL A 2 10.74 -11.62 -1.14
CA VAL A 2 10.34 -10.31 -1.71
C VAL A 2 9.04 -9.75 -1.09
N ASN A 3 7.92 -10.47 -1.16
CA ASN A 3 6.64 -9.97 -0.60
C ASN A 3 6.72 -9.70 0.90
N ARG A 4 7.47 -10.52 1.64
CA ARG A 4 7.65 -10.37 3.09
C ARG A 4 8.39 -9.08 3.47
N LEU A 5 9.15 -8.49 2.54
CA LEU A 5 9.78 -7.17 2.67
C LEU A 5 8.91 -6.06 2.09
N LEU A 6 8.38 -6.25 0.88
CA LEU A 6 7.67 -5.19 0.15
C LEU A 6 6.28 -4.89 0.70
N VAL A 7 5.50 -5.90 1.09
CA VAL A 7 4.13 -5.67 1.58
C VAL A 7 4.13 -4.84 2.87
N PRO A 8 4.92 -5.16 3.92
CA PRO A 8 4.98 -4.32 5.10
C PRO A 8 5.52 -2.91 4.81
N TYR A 9 6.50 -2.77 3.91
CA TYR A 9 6.99 -1.46 3.46
C TYR A 9 5.87 -0.60 2.84
N MET A 10 5.09 -1.18 1.93
CA MET A 10 3.96 -0.49 1.30
C MET A 10 2.88 -0.15 2.34
N LEU A 11 2.58 -1.05 3.27
CA LEU A 11 1.62 -0.79 4.34
C LEU A 11 2.10 0.31 5.29
N GLU A 12 3.41 0.38 5.59
CA GLU A 12 3.95 1.50 6.38
C GLU A 12 3.83 2.84 5.66
N ALA A 13 4.00 2.88 4.34
CA ALA A 13 3.74 4.10 3.57
C ALA A 13 2.26 4.53 3.69
N VAL A 14 1.32 3.59 3.59
CA VAL A 14 -0.11 3.85 3.80
C VAL A 14 -0.37 4.40 5.21
N ARG A 15 0.19 3.77 6.25
CA ARG A 15 0.04 4.22 7.65
C ARG A 15 0.66 5.60 7.90
N LEU A 16 1.79 5.89 7.26
CA LEU A 16 2.43 7.20 7.31
C LEU A 16 1.51 8.29 6.74
N HIS A 17 0.83 7.98 5.63
CA HIS A 17 -0.15 8.86 5.01
C HIS A 17 -1.42 9.01 5.86
N GLU A 18 -1.96 7.92 6.42
CA GLU A 18 -3.13 7.94 7.32
C GLU A 18 -2.91 8.85 8.55
N ARG A 19 -1.67 8.88 9.06
CA ARG A 19 -1.27 9.77 10.16
C ARG A 19 -1.04 11.23 9.75
N GLY A 20 -1.14 11.55 8.46
CA GLY A 20 -0.97 12.91 7.93
C GLY A 20 0.49 13.39 7.88
N HIS A 21 1.48 12.49 7.92
CA HIS A 21 2.90 12.86 7.87
C HIS A 21 3.41 13.19 6.46
N GLY A 22 2.61 12.91 5.43
CA GLY A 22 2.93 13.23 4.04
C GLY A 22 1.78 12.88 3.11
N SER A 23 1.70 13.57 1.97
CA SER A 23 0.79 13.17 0.89
C SER A 23 1.32 11.88 0.21
N LYS A 24 0.43 11.12 -0.44
CA LYS A 24 0.83 9.94 -1.23
C LYS A 24 1.85 10.31 -2.31
N GLU A 25 1.69 11.47 -2.94
CA GLU A 25 2.60 12.02 -3.93
C GLU A 25 4.00 12.31 -3.33
N ASP A 26 4.06 12.99 -2.19
CA ASP A 26 5.34 13.33 -1.54
C ASP A 26 6.07 12.07 -1.07
N ILE A 27 5.35 11.09 -0.54
CA ILE A 27 5.92 9.81 -0.10
C ILE A 27 6.50 9.05 -1.30
N ASP A 28 5.76 8.97 -2.41
CA ASP A 28 6.27 8.34 -3.63
C ASP A 28 7.51 9.04 -4.18
N VAL A 29 7.51 10.38 -4.22
CA VAL A 29 8.66 11.16 -4.66
C VAL A 29 9.86 10.95 -3.74
N ALA A 30 9.66 10.98 -2.42
CA ALA A 30 10.72 10.77 -1.44
C ALA A 30 11.35 9.37 -1.60
N MET A 31 10.53 8.34 -1.81
CA MET A 31 11.05 6.98 -1.99
C MET A 31 11.76 6.78 -3.33
N LYS A 32 11.30 7.45 -4.40
CA LYS A 32 11.98 7.42 -5.70
C LYS A 32 13.31 8.17 -5.67
N LEU A 33 13.32 9.41 -5.19
CA LEU A 33 14.50 10.28 -5.25
C LEU A 33 15.47 10.04 -4.08
N GLY A 34 14.95 9.73 -2.90
CA GLY A 34 15.76 9.52 -1.69
C GLY A 34 16.31 8.10 -1.59
N ALA A 35 15.47 7.08 -1.78
CA ALA A 35 15.89 5.67 -1.68
C ALA A 35 16.27 5.04 -3.02
N GLY A 36 16.08 5.75 -4.14
CA GLY A 36 16.43 5.28 -5.48
C GLY A 36 15.49 4.21 -6.03
N TYR A 37 14.27 4.08 -5.49
CA TYR A 37 13.32 3.11 -6.02
C TYR A 37 12.80 3.53 -7.41
N PRO A 38 12.58 2.58 -8.34
CA PRO A 38 12.03 2.90 -9.65
C PRO A 38 10.56 3.34 -9.60
N MET A 39 9.87 3.04 -8.50
CA MET A 39 8.45 3.30 -8.29
C MET A 39 8.19 3.58 -6.81
N GLY A 40 7.34 4.57 -6.51
CA GLY A 40 6.94 4.86 -5.14
C GLY A 40 6.03 3.76 -4.55
N PRO A 41 5.89 3.66 -3.22
CA PRO A 41 5.06 2.62 -2.60
C PRO A 41 3.58 2.69 -3.01
N PHE A 42 2.99 3.87 -3.22
CA PHE A 42 1.59 3.99 -3.64
C PHE A 42 1.41 3.65 -5.13
N GLU A 43 2.32 4.11 -5.99
CA GLU A 43 2.39 3.68 -7.39
C GLU A 43 2.53 2.14 -7.50
N LEU A 44 3.36 1.54 -6.64
CA LEU A 44 3.59 0.10 -6.60
C LEU A 44 2.36 -0.65 -6.07
N LEU A 45 1.69 -0.14 -5.05
CA LEU A 45 0.41 -0.68 -4.57
C LEU A 45 -0.64 -0.72 -5.69
N ASP A 46 -0.79 0.37 -6.44
CA ASP A 46 -1.72 0.43 -7.57
C ASP A 46 -1.31 -0.49 -8.73
N TYR A 47 -0.01 -0.74 -8.91
CA TYR A 47 0.50 -1.66 -9.92
C TYR A 47 0.25 -3.13 -9.54
N VAL A 48 0.52 -3.51 -8.29
CA VAL A 48 0.31 -4.87 -7.75
C VAL A 48 -1.18 -5.20 -7.62
N GLY A 49 -1.98 -4.21 -7.24
CA GLY A 49 -3.39 -4.36 -6.91
C GLY A 49 -3.64 -4.27 -5.41
N LEU A 50 -4.60 -3.42 -5.03
CA LEU A 50 -4.93 -3.16 -3.63
C LEU A 50 -5.58 -4.37 -2.95
N ASP A 51 -6.41 -5.11 -3.69
CA ASP A 51 -7.03 -6.35 -3.24
C ASP A 51 -6.01 -7.46 -2.99
N THR A 52 -5.01 -7.61 -3.86
CA THR A 52 -3.91 -8.57 -3.67
C THR A 52 -3.13 -8.25 -2.40
N SER A 53 -2.80 -6.97 -2.20
CA SER A 53 -2.05 -6.51 -1.01
C SER A 53 -2.86 -6.69 0.27
N LYS A 54 -4.16 -6.39 0.22
CA LYS A 54 -5.11 -6.62 1.32
C LYS A 54 -5.22 -8.10 1.66
N PHE A 55 -5.39 -8.97 0.67
CA PHE A 55 -5.49 -10.41 0.88
C PHE A 55 -4.26 -10.97 1.60
N ILE A 56 -3.06 -10.51 1.22
CA ILE A 56 -1.82 -10.92 1.86
C ILE A 56 -1.74 -10.42 3.31
N ILE A 57 -2.00 -9.14 3.55
CA ILE A 57 -1.86 -8.56 4.90
C ILE A 57 -2.87 -9.16 5.87
N ASP A 58 -4.12 -9.36 5.43
CA ASP A 58 -5.16 -9.98 6.26
C ASP A 58 -4.80 -11.42 6.62
N GLY A 59 -4.32 -12.21 5.65
CA GLY A 59 -3.89 -13.57 5.90
C GLY A 59 -2.66 -13.69 6.80
N TRP A 60 -1.81 -12.65 6.85
CA TRP A 60 -0.73 -12.58 7.84
C TRP A 60 -1.22 -12.15 9.21
N HIS A 61 -2.12 -11.17 9.27
CA HIS A 61 -2.72 -10.71 10.52
C HIS A 61 -3.51 -11.82 11.21
N GLU A 62 -4.27 -12.64 10.46
CA GLU A 62 -4.99 -13.78 11.01
C GLU A 62 -4.06 -14.79 11.70
N LYS A 63 -2.85 -14.97 11.16
CA LYS A 63 -1.86 -15.92 11.68
C LYS A 63 -0.98 -15.37 12.81
N ASP A 64 -0.81 -14.06 12.85
CA ASP A 64 0.06 -13.36 13.79
C ASP A 64 -0.54 -11.97 14.12
N PRO A 65 -1.65 -11.95 14.90
CA PRO A 65 -2.47 -10.76 15.09
C PRO A 65 -1.78 -9.66 15.90
N ASP A 66 -0.85 -10.05 16.79
CA ASP A 66 -0.14 -9.12 17.66
C ASP A 66 1.04 -8.43 16.95
N ASN A 67 1.36 -8.85 15.72
CA ASN A 67 2.45 -8.27 14.96
C ASN A 67 2.03 -6.94 14.31
N PRO A 68 2.61 -5.80 14.73
CA PRO A 68 2.19 -4.49 14.25
C PRO A 68 2.44 -4.30 12.75
N LEU A 69 3.40 -5.02 12.17
CA LEU A 69 3.67 -4.95 10.73
C LEU A 69 2.48 -5.47 9.91
N PHE A 70 1.68 -6.38 10.47
CA PHE A 70 0.56 -7.02 9.79
C PHE A 70 -0.79 -6.38 10.10
N ALA A 71 -0.82 -5.32 10.92
CA ALA A 71 -2.08 -4.65 11.24
C ALA A 71 -2.82 -4.16 9.97
N PRO A 72 -4.12 -4.43 9.82
CA PRO A 72 -4.86 -3.99 8.64
C PRO A 72 -4.92 -2.46 8.54
N SER A 73 -5.02 -1.91 7.33
CA SER A 73 -5.19 -0.47 7.09
C SER A 73 -6.66 -0.13 6.78
N PRO A 74 -7.31 0.76 7.56
CA PRO A 74 -8.66 1.25 7.24
C PRO A 74 -8.78 1.90 5.86
N LEU A 75 -7.77 2.66 5.43
CA LEU A 75 -7.75 3.29 4.11
C LEU A 75 -7.70 2.25 2.98
N LEU A 76 -6.82 1.25 3.11
CA LEU A 76 -6.73 0.16 2.14
C LEU A 76 -8.07 -0.61 2.06
N ASN A 77 -8.67 -0.91 3.21
CA ASN A 77 -9.97 -1.60 3.27
C ASN A 77 -11.07 -0.81 2.57
N LYS A 78 -11.13 0.51 2.79
CA LYS A 78 -12.09 1.40 2.13
C LYS A 78 -11.95 1.38 0.61
N LEU A 79 -10.73 1.55 0.09
CA LEU A 79 -10.50 1.59 -1.36
C LEU A 79 -10.85 0.26 -2.03
N VAL A 80 -10.50 -0.87 -1.42
CA VAL A 80 -10.87 -2.19 -1.93
C VAL A 80 -12.39 -2.39 -1.92
N ALA A 81 -13.08 -1.96 -0.85
CA ALA A 81 -14.55 -2.01 -0.77
C ALA A 81 -15.24 -1.11 -1.82
N GLU A 82 -14.62 0.00 -2.21
CA GLU A 82 -15.08 0.88 -3.29
C GLU A 82 -14.75 0.33 -4.70
N GLY A 83 -14.10 -0.84 -4.81
CA GLY A 83 -13.67 -1.41 -6.09
C GLY A 83 -12.51 -0.65 -6.76
N LYS A 84 -11.81 0.20 -5.99
CA LYS A 84 -10.63 0.94 -6.45
C LYS A 84 -9.39 0.09 -6.22
N LEU A 85 -9.07 -0.77 -7.18
CA LEU A 85 -8.06 -1.81 -7.06
C LEU A 85 -6.71 -1.44 -7.71
N GLY A 86 -6.53 -0.18 -8.11
CA GLY A 86 -5.33 0.31 -8.78
C GLY A 86 -5.47 0.32 -10.30
N LYS A 87 -4.37 0.06 -11.01
CA LYS A 87 -4.31 0.18 -12.48
C LYS A 87 -5.34 -0.68 -13.20
N LYS A 88 -5.63 -1.87 -12.67
CA LYS A 88 -6.55 -2.82 -13.30
C LYS A 88 -8.02 -2.38 -13.30
N THR A 89 -8.39 -1.42 -12.46
CA THR A 89 -9.75 -0.84 -12.40
C THR A 89 -9.76 0.64 -12.78
N GLY A 90 -8.65 1.19 -13.25
CA GLY A 90 -8.52 2.61 -13.61
C GLY A 90 -8.40 3.57 -12.42
N GLU A 91 -8.55 3.10 -11.19
CA GLU A 91 -8.40 3.92 -9.98
C GLU A 91 -7.99 3.06 -8.77
N GLY A 92 -7.04 3.58 -7.99
CA GLY A 92 -6.63 3.08 -6.67
C GLY A 92 -6.30 4.26 -5.77
N PHE A 93 -5.04 4.37 -5.34
CA PHE A 93 -4.51 5.60 -4.73
C PHE A 93 -4.39 6.73 -5.76
N TYR A 94 -4.15 6.38 -7.02
CA TYR A 94 -4.14 7.31 -8.14
C TYR A 94 -5.23 6.97 -9.16
N LYS A 95 -5.62 7.97 -9.95
CA LYS A 95 -6.45 7.77 -11.14
C LYS A 95 -5.55 7.44 -12.33
N HIS A 96 -5.90 6.38 -13.05
CA HIS A 96 -5.18 5.88 -14.22
C HIS A 96 -6.04 6.10 -15.47
N LYS A 97 -5.40 6.49 -16.57
CA LYS A 97 -6.04 6.64 -17.89
C LYS A 97 -5.95 5.37 -18.69
#